data_AF-A0A177QRW4-F1
#
_entry.id   AF-A0A177QRW4-F1
#
_cell.length_a   1.000
_cell.length_b   1.000
_cell.length_c   1.000
_cell.angle_alpha   90.00
_cell.angle_beta   90.00
_cell.angle_gamma   90.00
#
_symmetry.space_group_name_H-M   'P 1'
#
loop_
_entity.id
_entity.type
_entity.pdbx_description
1 polymer ?
#
loop_
_entity_poly.entity_id
_entity_poly.type
_entity_poly.pdbx_seq_one_letter_code
_entity_poly.pdbx_strand_id
1 'polypeptide(L)'
;MNGQEHWVKKGDVRLFLWQKKPAGAPKGTVLFIHGSSMASQPTFDLQVPGRPHSSAMDWFVAQGYETWTMDNEGYGRSDKKRPINFDIANGADDIAVATQHIGKKVLMYGISSGALKAALFAQRHPERVARLALDAFVWTGEGSPTLAERKKRLPEFQAKNRRPIDRAFVHSIFNRDHPGTADKATIEAFADAILELDDSVPTGTYV
;
A
#
# COMPACT_ATOMS: atom_id res chain seq x y z
N MET A 1 -4.05 -19.59 -2.19
CA MET A 1 -3.74 -20.10 -0.82
C MET A 1 -4.50 -19.27 0.22
N ASN A 2 -4.94 -19.85 1.34
CA ASN A 2 -5.70 -19.12 2.36
C ASN A 2 -4.75 -18.20 3.15
N GLY A 3 -5.11 -16.93 3.31
CA GLY A 3 -4.40 -15.99 4.18
C GLY A 3 -5.03 -15.88 5.55
N GLN A 4 -4.32 -15.21 6.46
CA GLN A 4 -4.71 -14.97 7.84
C GLN A 4 -4.74 -13.47 8.12
N GLU A 5 -5.83 -13.02 8.73
CA GLU A 5 -5.98 -11.66 9.22
C GLU A 5 -5.29 -11.49 10.58
N HIS A 6 -4.69 -10.31 10.78
CA HIS A 6 -4.09 -9.89 12.03
C HIS A 6 -4.48 -8.44 12.32
N TRP A 7 -4.53 -8.10 13.61
CA TRP A 7 -4.87 -6.76 14.07
C TRP A 7 -3.87 -6.29 15.12
N VAL A 8 -3.31 -5.11 14.92
CA VAL A 8 -2.38 -4.47 15.85
C VAL A 8 -2.89 -3.09 16.25
N LYS A 9 -2.35 -2.51 17.32
CA LYS A 9 -2.73 -1.18 17.80
C LYS A 9 -1.54 -0.22 17.81
N LYS A 10 -1.74 0.97 17.25
CA LYS A 10 -0.85 2.14 17.39
C LYS A 10 -1.57 3.19 18.23
N GLY A 11 -1.37 3.15 19.55
CA GLY A 11 -2.23 3.86 20.50
C GLY A 11 -3.67 3.35 20.38
N ASP A 12 -4.61 4.25 20.09
CA ASP A 12 -6.03 3.90 19.91
C ASP A 12 -6.39 3.46 18.48
N VAL A 13 -5.47 3.54 17.53
CA VAL A 13 -5.69 3.19 16.12
C VAL A 13 -5.50 1.69 15.92
N ARG A 14 -6.52 1.00 15.40
CA ARG A 14 -6.43 -0.39 14.94
C ARG A 14 -5.93 -0.46 13.51
N LEU A 15 -4.89 -1.26 13.29
CA LEU A 15 -4.31 -1.50 11.97
C LEU A 15 -4.51 -2.96 11.55
N PHE A 16 -4.96 -3.14 10.32
CA PHE A 16 -5.15 -4.44 9.68
C PHE A 16 -3.86 -4.91 9.01
N LEU A 17 -3.52 -6.19 9.22
CA LEU A 17 -2.44 -6.89 8.56
C LEU A 17 -2.98 -8.17 7.90
N TRP A 18 -2.44 -8.51 6.73
CA TRP A 18 -2.77 -9.73 5.99
C TRP A 18 -1.52 -10.57 5.78
N GLN A 19 -1.59 -11.84 6.16
CA GLN A 19 -0.47 -12.77 6.10
C GLN A 19 -0.79 -13.97 5.20
N LYS A 20 0.19 -14.39 4.40
CA LYS A 20 0.18 -15.70 3.74
C LYS A 20 1.50 -16.40 3.98
N LYS A 21 1.44 -17.71 4.26
CA LYS A 21 2.60 -18.54 4.58
C LYS A 21 2.74 -19.69 3.58
N PRO A 22 3.98 -20.09 3.27
CA PRO A 22 4.23 -21.33 2.55
C PRO A 22 4.00 -22.53 3.49
N ALA A 23 3.87 -23.73 2.92
CA ALA A 23 3.65 -24.95 3.71
C ALA A 23 4.85 -25.33 4.61
N GLY A 24 6.06 -24.92 4.25
CA GLY A 24 7.29 -25.20 5.00
C GLY A 24 7.88 -23.97 5.71
N ALA A 25 9.09 -24.13 6.25
CA ALA A 25 9.84 -23.01 6.84
C ALA A 25 10.08 -21.91 5.79
N PRO A 26 9.69 -20.65 6.05
CA PRO A 26 9.88 -19.57 5.08
C PRO A 26 11.36 -19.27 4.82
N LYS A 27 11.73 -19.06 3.54
CA LYS A 27 13.06 -18.59 3.13
C LYS A 27 13.34 -17.14 3.56
N GLY A 28 12.28 -16.38 3.83
CA GLY A 28 12.29 -15.00 4.28
C GLY A 28 10.88 -14.47 4.44
N THR A 29 10.74 -13.31 5.08
CA THR A 29 9.46 -12.64 5.31
C THR A 29 9.41 -11.35 4.49
N VAL A 30 8.54 -11.29 3.48
CA VAL A 30 8.32 -10.10 2.65
C VAL A 30 7.22 -9.25 3.26
N LEU A 31 7.43 -7.94 3.41
CA LEU A 31 6.41 -6.98 3.82
C LEU A 31 6.16 -5.97 2.69
N PHE A 32 4.94 -6.00 2.14
CA PHE A 32 4.48 -5.11 1.08
C PHE A 32 3.75 -3.88 1.63
N ILE A 33 4.14 -2.69 1.19
CA ILE A 33 3.60 -1.39 1.64
C ILE A 33 2.92 -0.67 0.47
N HIS A 34 1.62 -0.38 0.62
CA HIS A 34 0.80 0.22 -0.43
C HIS A 34 1.03 1.73 -0.59
N GLY A 35 0.64 2.23 -1.77
CA GLY A 35 0.71 3.64 -2.15
C GLY A 35 -0.42 4.51 -1.58
N SER A 36 -0.70 5.63 -2.25
CA SER A 36 -1.58 6.70 -1.74
C SER A 36 -3.05 6.57 -2.10
N SER A 37 -3.41 5.59 -2.91
CA SER A 37 -4.69 5.59 -3.64
C SER A 37 -5.54 4.34 -3.43
N MET A 38 -4.98 3.32 -2.80
CA MET A 38 -5.58 2.00 -2.64
C MET A 38 -4.87 1.27 -1.51
N ALA A 39 -5.64 0.43 -0.81
CA ALA A 39 -5.21 -0.34 0.34
C ALA A 39 -4.37 -1.57 -0.06
N SER A 40 -3.95 -2.35 0.93
CA SER A 40 -2.95 -3.41 0.76
C SER A 40 -3.40 -4.59 -0.10
N GLN A 41 -4.47 -5.28 0.28
CA GLN A 41 -4.89 -6.52 -0.38
C GLN A 41 -5.24 -6.33 -1.87
N PRO A 42 -5.98 -5.28 -2.29
CA PRO A 42 -6.18 -5.03 -3.72
C PRO A 42 -4.85 -4.85 -4.46
N THR A 43 -3.83 -4.26 -3.83
CA THR A 43 -2.52 -4.01 -4.44
C THR A 43 -1.67 -5.28 -4.56
N PHE A 44 -1.66 -6.14 -3.53
CA PHE A 44 -0.67 -7.21 -3.41
C PHE A 44 -1.23 -8.62 -3.44
N ASP A 45 -2.53 -8.79 -3.13
CA ASP A 45 -3.21 -10.08 -3.08
C ASP A 45 -4.47 -10.15 -3.95
N LEU A 46 -4.48 -9.39 -5.06
CA LEU A 46 -5.61 -9.36 -5.99
C LEU A 46 -5.89 -10.73 -6.58
N GLN A 47 -7.14 -11.17 -6.50
CA GLN A 47 -7.62 -12.39 -7.13
C GLN A 47 -8.45 -12.03 -8.35
N VAL A 48 -8.05 -12.53 -9.52
CA VAL A 48 -8.76 -12.31 -10.78
C VAL A 48 -9.17 -13.68 -11.34
N PRO A 49 -10.49 -13.96 -11.47
CA PRO A 49 -10.95 -15.24 -12.00
C PRO A 49 -10.32 -15.57 -13.36
N GLY A 50 -9.82 -16.80 -13.51
CA GLY A 50 -9.20 -17.25 -14.75
C GLY A 50 -7.80 -16.69 -15.04
N ARG A 51 -7.24 -15.83 -14.17
CA ARG A 51 -5.89 -15.25 -14.36
C ARG A 51 -4.97 -15.59 -13.18
N PRO A 52 -4.16 -16.66 -13.28
CA PRO A 52 -3.23 -17.03 -12.23
C PRO A 52 -2.19 -15.92 -12.01
N HIS A 53 -1.65 -15.84 -10.79
CA HIS A 53 -0.56 -14.91 -10.42
C HIS A 53 -0.89 -13.42 -10.51
N SER A 54 -2.18 -13.04 -10.48
CA SER A 54 -2.59 -11.65 -10.26
C SER A 54 -2.24 -11.16 -8.85
N SER A 55 -2.04 -12.09 -7.91
CA SER A 55 -1.52 -11.82 -6.57
C SER A 55 0.00 -11.99 -6.53
N ALA A 56 0.70 -10.89 -6.22
CA ALA A 56 2.12 -10.92 -5.91
C ALA A 56 2.39 -11.76 -4.65
N MET A 57 1.49 -11.72 -3.66
CA MET A 57 1.62 -12.54 -2.45
C MET A 57 1.55 -14.04 -2.75
N ASP A 58 0.59 -14.52 -3.55
CA ASP A 58 0.54 -15.94 -3.98
C ASP A 58 1.81 -16.32 -4.75
N TRP A 59 2.33 -15.43 -5.60
CA TRP A 59 3.57 -15.67 -6.32
C TRP A 59 4.76 -15.88 -5.37
N PHE A 60 4.98 -14.97 -4.41
CA PHE A 60 6.09 -15.10 -3.47
C PHE A 60 5.92 -16.28 -2.49
N VAL A 61 4.69 -16.60 -2.09
CA VAL A 61 4.43 -17.78 -1.26
C VAL A 61 4.74 -19.07 -2.02
N ALA A 62 4.38 -19.18 -3.30
CA ALA A 62 4.75 -20.32 -4.13
C ALA A 62 6.28 -20.50 -4.26
N GLN A 63 7.04 -19.42 -4.12
CA GLN A 63 8.51 -19.45 -4.10
C GLN A 63 9.11 -19.76 -2.72
N GLY A 64 8.28 -19.94 -1.69
CA GLY A 64 8.70 -20.29 -0.33
C GLY A 64 8.93 -19.10 0.60
N TYR A 65 8.40 -17.92 0.28
CA TYR A 65 8.44 -16.76 1.17
C TYR A 65 7.15 -16.63 1.99
N GLU A 66 7.29 -16.21 3.25
CA GLU A 66 6.15 -15.69 4.01
C GLU A 66 5.90 -14.26 3.55
N THR A 67 4.65 -13.91 3.30
CA THR A 67 4.27 -12.58 2.82
C THR A 67 3.32 -11.92 3.78
N TRP A 68 3.56 -10.64 4.03
CA TRP A 68 2.72 -9.77 4.81
C TRP A 68 2.40 -8.51 4.00
N THR A 69 1.22 -7.96 4.23
CA THR A 69 0.93 -6.58 3.89
C THR A 69 0.06 -5.95 4.98
N MET A 70 -0.06 -4.64 4.97
CA MET A 70 -0.81 -3.91 5.98
C MET A 70 -1.58 -2.76 5.37
N ASP A 71 -2.77 -2.48 5.89
CA ASP A 71 -3.46 -1.24 5.61
C ASP A 71 -2.92 -0.18 6.56
N ASN A 72 -2.38 0.90 6.00
CA ASN A 72 -2.07 2.08 6.80
C ASN A 72 -3.37 2.74 7.34
N GLU A 73 -3.26 3.47 8.45
CA GLU A 73 -4.38 4.25 8.99
C GLU A 73 -5.01 5.13 7.92
N GLY A 74 -6.34 5.14 7.88
CA GLY A 74 -7.09 5.85 6.86
C GLY A 74 -7.32 5.07 5.55
N TYR A 75 -6.78 3.86 5.40
CA TYR A 75 -6.96 3.01 4.21
C TYR A 75 -7.58 1.66 4.59
N GLY A 76 -8.26 1.03 3.63
CA GLY A 76 -8.62 -0.38 3.71
C GLY A 76 -9.50 -0.73 4.91
N ARG A 77 -9.08 -1.73 5.68
CA ARG A 77 -9.77 -2.17 6.90
C ARG A 77 -9.24 -1.48 8.17
N SER A 78 -8.11 -0.77 8.09
CA SER A 78 -7.56 -0.01 9.21
C SER A 78 -8.47 1.16 9.60
N ASP A 79 -8.36 1.60 10.86
CA ASP A 79 -9.16 2.71 11.38
C ASP A 79 -8.99 3.98 10.54
N LYS A 80 -10.10 4.70 10.31
CA LYS A 80 -10.16 5.92 9.49
C LYS A 80 -10.70 7.13 10.25
N LYS A 81 -10.79 7.02 11.58
CA LYS A 81 -11.56 7.93 12.45
C LYS A 81 -10.81 9.20 12.82
N ARG A 82 -9.48 9.17 12.92
CA ARG A 82 -8.68 10.34 13.26
C ARG A 82 -8.77 11.38 12.14
N PRO A 83 -9.03 12.66 12.46
CA PRO A 83 -9.15 13.71 11.46
C PRO A 83 -7.76 14.21 11.03
N ILE A 84 -6.97 13.33 10.41
CA ILE A 84 -5.64 13.64 9.90
C ILE A 84 -5.55 13.38 8.40
N ASN A 85 -4.66 14.08 7.72
CA ASN A 85 -4.36 13.86 6.30
C ASN A 85 -3.53 12.59 6.06
N PHE A 86 -2.90 12.01 7.09
CA PHE A 86 -2.01 10.84 7.02
C PHE A 86 -0.81 11.02 6.08
N ASP A 87 0.26 11.61 6.62
CA ASP A 87 1.53 11.85 5.91
C ASP A 87 2.46 10.61 5.87
N ILE A 88 3.66 10.80 5.30
CA ILE A 88 4.68 9.74 5.20
C ILE A 88 5.21 9.29 6.57
N ALA A 89 5.31 10.22 7.53
CA ALA A 89 5.80 9.90 8.88
C ALA A 89 4.83 9.00 9.63
N ASN A 90 3.52 9.28 9.56
CA ASN A 90 2.48 8.41 10.10
C ASN A 90 2.54 7.00 9.47
N GLY A 91 2.81 6.93 8.16
CA GLY A 91 3.04 5.67 7.45
C GLY A 91 4.24 4.87 7.96
N ALA A 92 5.35 5.54 8.28
CA ALA A 92 6.51 4.88 8.87
C ALA A 92 6.22 4.38 10.31
N ASP A 93 5.45 5.13 11.09
CA ASP A 93 5.06 4.74 12.45
C ASP A 93 4.12 3.52 12.45
N ASP A 94 3.19 3.46 11.50
CA ASP A 94 2.36 2.27 11.26
C ASP A 94 3.22 1.03 10.95
N ILE A 95 4.21 1.17 10.06
CA ILE A 95 5.14 0.09 9.70
C ILE A 95 5.94 -0.37 10.93
N ALA A 96 6.30 0.54 11.83
CA ALA A 96 7.01 0.18 13.07
C ALA A 96 6.19 -0.75 13.96
N VAL A 97 4.88 -0.51 14.10
CA VAL A 97 3.98 -1.38 14.87
C VAL A 97 3.77 -2.72 14.14
N ALA A 98 3.58 -2.69 12.83
CA ALA A 98 3.42 -3.91 12.03
C ALA A 98 4.66 -4.81 12.11
N THR A 99 5.86 -4.25 11.95
CA THR A 99 7.12 -5.02 12.04
C THR A 99 7.39 -5.54 13.45
N GLN A 100 6.97 -4.82 14.50
CA GLN A 100 7.02 -5.33 15.87
C GLN A 100 6.15 -6.57 16.05
N HIS A 101 4.92 -6.57 15.50
CA HIS A 101 4.03 -7.73 15.53
C HIS A 101 4.58 -8.92 14.74
N ILE A 102 5.19 -8.66 13.57
CA ILE A 102 5.83 -9.69 12.75
C ILE A 102 7.01 -10.33 13.49
N GLY A 103 7.74 -9.56 14.31
CA GLY A 103 8.79 -10.07 15.19
C GLY A 103 10.02 -10.65 14.46
N LYS A 104 10.20 -10.33 13.17
CA LYS A 104 11.29 -10.80 12.32
C LYS A 104 11.84 -9.66 11.48
N LYS A 105 13.08 -9.80 11.03
CA LYS A 105 13.68 -8.93 10.02
C LYS A 105 13.00 -9.17 8.67
N VAL A 106 12.55 -8.11 7.99
CA VAL A 106 11.74 -8.22 6.76
C VAL A 106 12.51 -7.85 5.50
N LEU A 107 12.12 -8.46 4.37
CA LEU A 107 12.39 -7.99 3.02
C LEU A 107 11.27 -7.01 2.66
N MET A 108 11.57 -5.72 2.61
CA MET A 108 10.53 -4.69 2.44
C MET A 108 10.39 -4.30 0.99
N TYR A 109 9.16 -4.23 0.50
CA TYR A 109 8.80 -3.68 -0.79
C TYR A 109 7.77 -2.56 -0.58
N GLY A 110 8.03 -1.38 -1.12
CA GLY A 110 7.05 -0.29 -1.16
C GLY A 110 6.85 0.20 -2.57
N ILE A 111 5.61 0.56 -2.92
CA ILE A 111 5.26 1.13 -4.22
C ILE A 111 4.74 2.56 -4.08
N SER A 112 5.18 3.47 -4.96
CA SER A 112 4.75 4.87 -4.99
C SER A 112 4.96 5.55 -3.62
N SER A 113 3.93 6.15 -3.01
CA SER A 113 4.08 6.71 -1.65
C SER A 113 4.41 5.65 -0.59
N GLY A 114 4.08 4.37 -0.82
CA GLY A 114 4.51 3.25 0.01
C GLY A 114 6.03 3.08 0.01
N ALA A 115 6.69 3.41 -1.10
CA ALA A 115 8.15 3.42 -1.19
C ALA A 115 8.76 4.54 -0.32
N LEU A 116 8.13 5.73 -0.27
CA LEU A 116 8.54 6.82 0.64
C LEU A 116 8.37 6.42 2.12
N LYS A 117 7.23 5.83 2.49
CA LYS A 117 6.98 5.31 3.85
C LYS A 117 8.00 4.25 4.24
N ALA A 118 8.26 3.29 3.34
CA ALA A 118 9.23 2.22 3.53
C ALA A 118 10.67 2.74 3.68
N ALA A 119 11.07 3.72 2.86
CA ALA A 119 12.38 4.35 2.97
C ALA A 119 12.56 5.10 4.31
N LEU A 120 11.56 5.88 4.72
CA LEU A 120 11.60 6.58 6.02
C LEU A 120 11.62 5.60 7.19
N PHE A 121 10.83 4.52 7.12
CA PHE A 121 10.87 3.46 8.12
C PHE A 121 12.26 2.80 8.18
N ALA A 122 12.84 2.42 7.04
CA ALA A 122 14.15 1.81 6.98
C ALA A 122 15.26 2.73 7.50
N GLN A 123 15.14 4.05 7.29
CA GLN A 123 16.05 5.03 7.90
C GLN A 123 15.94 5.04 9.43
N ARG A 124 14.72 4.94 9.98
CA ARG A 124 14.48 4.96 11.44
C ARG A 124 14.79 3.62 12.12
N HIS A 125 14.60 2.51 11.41
CA HIS A 125 14.68 1.14 11.95
C HIS A 125 15.48 0.20 11.02
N PRO A 126 16.74 0.52 10.67
CA PRO A 126 17.53 -0.29 9.75
C PRO A 126 17.77 -1.73 10.26
N GLU A 127 17.73 -1.94 11.58
CA GLU A 127 17.85 -3.25 12.21
C GLU A 127 16.72 -4.21 11.82
N ARG A 128 15.55 -3.69 11.44
CA ARG A 128 14.34 -4.47 11.08
C ARG A 128 14.23 -4.78 9.60
N VAL A 129 15.06 -4.19 8.75
CA VAL A 129 14.98 -4.32 7.29
C VAL A 129 16.21 -5.05 6.76
N ALA A 130 16.01 -6.23 6.15
CA ALA A 130 17.08 -7.02 5.54
C ALA A 130 17.42 -6.53 4.13
N ARG A 131 16.40 -6.16 3.34
CA ARG A 131 16.52 -5.58 2.00
C ARG A 131 15.33 -4.65 1.77
N LEU A 132 15.53 -3.63 0.94
CA LEU A 132 14.52 -2.63 0.59
C LEU A 132 14.40 -2.53 -0.93
N ALA A 133 13.20 -2.75 -1.46
CA ALA A 133 12.83 -2.49 -2.84
C ALA A 133 11.87 -1.29 -2.90
N LEU A 134 12.23 -0.29 -3.71
CA LEU A 134 11.47 0.94 -3.89
C LEU A 134 10.94 0.98 -5.32
N ASP A 135 9.66 0.68 -5.50
CA ASP A 135 8.99 0.68 -6.79
C ASP A 135 8.24 1.99 -7.02
N ALA A 136 8.28 2.51 -8.25
CA ALA A 136 7.74 3.81 -8.63
C ALA A 136 8.13 4.92 -7.62
N PHE A 137 9.38 4.89 -7.15
CA PHE A 137 9.89 5.80 -6.12
C PHE A 137 9.89 7.25 -6.63
N VAL A 138 9.24 8.13 -5.87
CA VAL A 138 9.23 9.56 -6.20
C VAL A 138 10.58 10.16 -5.84
N TRP A 139 11.45 10.31 -6.84
CA TRP A 139 12.80 10.85 -6.68
C TRP A 139 12.84 12.36 -6.91
N THR A 140 13.16 13.13 -5.88
CA THR A 140 13.31 14.62 -5.80
C THR A 140 12.12 15.47 -6.24
N GLY A 141 11.39 15.09 -7.29
CA GLY A 141 10.32 15.88 -7.90
C GLY A 141 10.79 17.03 -8.77
N GLU A 142 12.11 17.21 -8.95
CA GLU A 142 12.67 18.27 -9.77
C GLU A 142 12.19 18.14 -11.23
N GLY A 143 11.68 19.24 -11.77
CA GLY A 143 11.13 19.28 -13.15
C GLY A 143 9.84 18.49 -13.36
N SER A 144 9.20 17.95 -12.31
CA SER A 144 7.99 17.14 -12.47
C SER A 144 6.77 17.99 -12.88
N PRO A 145 6.19 17.78 -14.08
CA PRO A 145 4.99 18.51 -14.49
C PRO A 145 3.78 18.12 -13.63
N THR A 146 3.70 16.88 -13.18
CA THR A 146 2.61 16.42 -12.30
C THR A 146 2.67 17.04 -10.91
N LEU A 147 3.85 17.29 -10.36
CA LEU A 147 3.99 18.05 -9.11
C LEU A 147 3.72 19.54 -9.31
N ALA A 148 4.10 20.12 -10.45
CA ALA A 148 3.75 21.51 -10.78
C ALA A 148 2.22 21.71 -10.82
N GLU A 149 1.48 20.81 -11.47
CA GLU A 149 0.01 20.84 -11.45
C GLU A 149 -0.56 20.57 -10.05
N ARG A 150 0.03 19.63 -9.30
CA ARG A 150 -0.39 19.35 -7.91
C ARG A 150 -0.23 20.56 -7.01
N LYS A 151 0.85 21.33 -7.17
CA LYS A 151 1.13 22.55 -6.39
C LYS A 151 0.03 23.60 -6.54
N LYS A 152 -0.57 23.73 -7.73
CA LYS A 152 -1.71 24.64 -7.96
C LYS A 152 -2.94 24.28 -7.11
N ARG A 153 -3.09 22.99 -6.78
CA ARG A 153 -4.18 22.44 -5.97
C ARG A 153 -3.79 22.19 -4.51
N LEU A 154 -2.59 22.58 -4.09
CA LEU A 154 -2.13 22.36 -2.72
C LEU A 154 -3.06 22.97 -1.65
N PRO A 155 -3.60 24.21 -1.82
CA PRO A 155 -4.56 24.74 -0.86
C PRO A 155 -5.83 23.88 -0.72
N GLU A 156 -6.30 23.29 -1.82
CA GLU A 156 -7.45 22.38 -1.83
C GLU A 156 -7.14 21.09 -1.05
N PHE A 157 -5.93 20.53 -1.20
CA PHE A 157 -5.52 19.31 -0.49
C PHE A 157 -5.21 19.56 0.99
N GLN A 158 -4.73 20.75 1.34
CA GLN A 158 -4.50 21.15 2.73
C GLN A 158 -5.81 21.40 3.50
N ALA A 159 -6.86 21.85 2.80
CA ALA A 159 -8.15 22.14 3.41
C ALA A 159 -8.97 20.88 3.77
N LYS A 160 -8.51 19.68 3.39
CA LYS A 160 -9.23 18.42 3.64
C LYS A 160 -8.28 17.28 4.00
N ASN A 161 -8.74 16.39 4.87
CA ASN A 161 -7.97 15.23 5.30
C ASN A 161 -8.06 14.04 4.33
N ARG A 162 -9.14 13.99 3.53
CA ARG A 162 -9.43 12.89 2.62
C ARG A 162 -9.93 13.42 1.27
N ARG A 163 -9.74 12.64 0.22
CA ARG A 163 -10.25 12.88 -1.13
C ARG A 163 -11.12 11.70 -1.57
N PRO A 164 -12.24 11.92 -2.27
CA PRO A 164 -13.08 10.83 -2.76
C PRO A 164 -12.33 9.98 -3.79
N ILE A 165 -12.72 8.72 -3.89
CA ILE A 165 -12.36 7.82 -4.99
C ILE A 165 -13.62 7.12 -5.49
N ASP A 166 -13.67 6.89 -6.80
CA ASP A 166 -14.74 6.16 -7.46
C ASP A 166 -14.16 5.28 -8.58
N ARG A 167 -15.02 4.56 -9.31
CA ARG A 167 -14.57 3.71 -10.41
C ARG A 167 -13.90 4.50 -11.52
N ALA A 168 -14.38 5.71 -11.82
CA ALA A 168 -13.78 6.57 -12.82
C ALA A 168 -12.34 6.96 -12.43
N PHE A 169 -12.10 7.25 -11.16
CA PHE A 169 -10.76 7.48 -10.61
C PHE A 169 -9.88 6.24 -10.79
N VAL A 170 -10.35 5.04 -10.43
CA VAL A 170 -9.54 3.81 -10.60
C VAL A 170 -9.22 3.57 -12.08
N HIS A 171 -10.21 3.69 -12.98
CA HIS A 171 -10.00 3.54 -14.42
C HIS A 171 -9.03 4.57 -14.99
N SER A 172 -9.04 5.80 -14.45
CA SER A 172 -8.13 6.85 -14.89
C SER A 172 -6.65 6.46 -14.71
N ILE A 173 -6.33 5.60 -13.72
CA ILE A 173 -4.96 5.12 -13.49
C ILE A 173 -4.45 4.30 -14.68
N PHE A 174 -5.30 3.45 -15.26
CA PHE A 174 -4.96 2.58 -16.38
C PHE A 174 -5.06 3.27 -17.75
N ASN A 175 -5.84 4.34 -17.83
CA ASN A 175 -6.04 5.08 -19.07
C ASN A 175 -5.10 6.27 -19.24
N ARG A 176 -4.48 6.75 -18.16
CA ARG A 176 -3.58 7.91 -18.21
C ARG A 176 -2.30 7.63 -18.98
N ASP A 177 -1.64 6.51 -18.66
CA ASP A 177 -0.33 6.17 -19.21
C ASP A 177 -0.43 4.83 -19.95
N HIS A 178 -0.16 4.83 -21.27
CA HIS A 178 -0.17 3.62 -22.11
C HIS A 178 -1.49 2.81 -22.03
N PRO A 179 -2.63 3.40 -22.43
CA PRO A 179 -3.91 2.70 -22.41
C PRO A 179 -3.87 1.41 -23.25
N GLY A 180 -4.52 0.36 -22.75
CA GLY A 180 -4.59 -0.95 -23.40
C GLY A 180 -3.46 -1.93 -23.02
N THR A 181 -2.54 -1.53 -22.14
CA THR A 181 -1.46 -2.41 -21.64
C THR A 181 -1.88 -3.26 -20.43
N ALA A 182 -3.01 -2.94 -19.81
CA ALA A 182 -3.59 -3.72 -18.72
C ALA A 182 -4.83 -4.50 -19.19
N ASP A 183 -4.94 -5.75 -18.74
CA ASP A 183 -6.08 -6.61 -19.02
C ASP A 183 -7.37 -6.08 -18.37
N LYS A 184 -8.47 -6.05 -19.14
CA LYS A 184 -9.74 -5.46 -18.69
C LYS A 184 -10.31 -6.15 -17.46
N ALA A 185 -10.28 -7.49 -17.41
CA ALA A 185 -10.81 -8.23 -16.26
C ALA A 185 -10.02 -7.90 -14.98
N THR A 186 -8.71 -7.69 -15.11
CA THR A 186 -7.84 -7.24 -14.01
C THR A 186 -8.22 -5.84 -13.54
N ILE A 187 -8.47 -4.90 -14.46
CA ILE A 187 -8.89 -3.52 -14.11
C ILE A 187 -10.20 -3.53 -13.32
N GLU A 188 -11.21 -4.27 -13.79
CA GLU A 188 -12.52 -4.31 -13.14
C GLU A 188 -12.45 -4.98 -11.76
N ALA A 189 -11.75 -6.12 -11.65
CA ALA A 189 -11.55 -6.79 -10.36
C ALA A 189 -10.80 -5.90 -9.36
N PHE A 190 -9.83 -5.12 -9.82
CA PHE A 190 -9.09 -4.18 -9.00
C PHE A 190 -9.97 -3.01 -8.54
N ALA A 191 -10.80 -2.45 -9.43
CA ALA A 191 -11.75 -1.41 -9.08
C ALA A 191 -12.81 -1.89 -8.07
N ASP A 192 -13.35 -3.10 -8.26
CA ASP A 192 -14.26 -3.74 -7.31
C ASP A 192 -13.61 -3.86 -5.92
N ALA A 193 -12.42 -4.45 -5.86
CA ALA A 193 -11.71 -4.71 -4.60
C ALA A 193 -11.29 -3.42 -3.86
N ILE A 194 -10.96 -2.34 -4.59
CA ILE A 194 -10.66 -1.04 -3.98
C ILE A 194 -11.93 -0.42 -3.38
N LEU A 195 -13.02 -0.39 -4.16
CA LEU A 195 -14.24 0.32 -3.78
C LEU A 195 -15.09 -0.44 -2.76
N GLU A 196 -14.84 -1.73 -2.55
CA GLU A 196 -15.37 -2.48 -1.40
C GLU A 196 -14.80 -1.94 -0.07
N LEU A 197 -13.58 -1.40 -0.09
CA LEU A 197 -12.88 -0.97 1.12
C LEU A 197 -12.94 0.54 1.36
N ASP A 198 -12.88 1.35 0.31
CA ASP A 198 -12.69 2.79 0.42
C ASP A 198 -13.56 3.56 -0.58
N ASP A 199 -14.28 4.57 -0.08
CA ASP A 199 -14.96 5.62 -0.87
C ASP A 199 -14.12 6.91 -0.98
N SER A 200 -13.06 6.98 -0.20
CA SER A 200 -12.17 8.11 -0.04
C SER A 200 -10.86 7.64 0.53
N VAL A 201 -9.78 8.39 0.32
CA VAL A 201 -8.46 8.10 0.88
C VAL A 201 -7.77 9.37 1.39
N PRO A 202 -6.80 9.26 2.33
CA PRO A 202 -6.10 10.41 2.87
C PRO A 202 -5.35 11.27 1.83
N THR A 203 -5.22 12.57 2.11
CA THR A 203 -4.55 13.55 1.23
C THR A 203 -3.06 13.76 1.56
N GLY A 204 -2.54 13.20 2.64
CA GLY A 204 -1.25 13.58 3.22
C GLY A 204 -0.03 13.25 2.35
N THR A 205 -0.16 12.39 1.34
CA THR A 205 0.91 12.19 0.34
C THR A 205 0.87 13.20 -0.82
N TYR A 206 -0.11 14.11 -0.80
CA TYR A 206 -0.32 15.18 -1.79
C TYR A 206 -0.03 16.56 -1.19
N VAL A 207 0.18 16.64 0.13
CA VAL A 207 0.50 17.83 0.92
C VAL A 207 1.96 17.77 1.34
#